data_AF-A0AAV0VFK0-F1
#
_entry.id   AF-A0AAV0VFK0-F1
#
_cell.length_a   1.000
_cell.length_b   1.000
_cell.length_c   1.000
_cell.angle_alpha   90.00
_cell.angle_beta   90.00
_cell.angle_gamma   90.00
#
_symmetry.space_group_name_H-M   'P 1'
#
loop_
_entity.id
_entity.type
_entity.pdbx_description
1 polymer ?
#
loop_
_entity_poly.entity_id
_entity_poly.type
_entity_poly.pdbx_seq_one_letter_code
_entity_poly.pdbx_strand_id
1 'polypeptide(L)'
;MGREGSNKRKKQWMGGRDGETKRHKGTLAAAANGKGHGAVLVTCDKIKERQSVSDALNILNEAADRFFPLTEELNEDKEKNTTAEGASSVQKKLQEEVAILQTQALNRQTGRFTPLDTGVKGAVLIQFKDDNLSPIALLTKIFEQVESTKEFASRFITRMIPLEKVGYASVESIKELAAPMIKTHLKAFKEEQQACSH
;
A
#
# COMPACT_ATOMS: atom_id res chain seq x y z
N MET A 1 18.17 63.58 22.48
CA MET A 1 18.44 62.51 21.51
C MET A 1 18.72 61.23 22.28
N GLY A 2 18.08 60.11 21.92
CA GLY A 2 18.37 58.80 22.51
C GLY A 2 17.13 58.04 23.00
N ARG A 3 16.31 57.53 22.06
CA ARG A 3 15.44 56.35 22.30
C ARG A 3 16.35 55.16 22.54
N GLU A 4 15.99 54.26 23.47
CA GLU A 4 16.01 52.82 23.18
C GLU A 4 15.24 52.01 24.23
N GLY A 5 14.23 51.30 23.76
CA GLY A 5 13.38 50.44 24.55
C GLY A 5 13.99 49.05 24.72
N SER A 6 14.13 48.62 25.97
CA SER A 6 14.38 47.21 26.31
C SER A 6 13.08 46.42 26.15
N ASN A 7 12.76 46.02 24.91
CA ASN A 7 11.71 45.04 24.66
C ASN A 7 12.37 43.65 24.65
N LYS A 8 12.29 42.92 25.79
CA LYS A 8 12.74 41.53 25.90
C LYS A 8 11.90 40.68 24.94
N ARG A 9 12.44 40.39 23.75
CA ARG A 9 11.85 39.42 22.82
C ARG A 9 11.72 38.07 23.53
N LYS A 10 10.49 37.57 23.63
CA LYS A 10 10.21 36.18 24.00
C LYS A 10 11.00 35.27 23.05
N LYS A 11 11.97 34.54 23.59
CA LYS A 11 12.56 33.36 22.92
C LYS A 11 11.48 32.28 22.87
N GLN A 12 10.59 32.36 21.90
CA GLN A 12 9.71 31.27 21.52
C GLN A 12 10.31 30.57 20.31
N TRP A 13 11.50 30.01 20.48
CA TRP A 13 12.03 28.99 19.58
C TRP A 13 13.12 28.22 20.32
N MET A 14 12.69 27.24 21.12
CA MET A 14 13.42 26.03 21.51
C MET A 14 12.42 25.23 22.36
N GLY A 15 11.37 24.72 21.70
CA GLY A 15 10.65 23.58 22.24
C GLY A 15 11.61 22.41 22.15
N GLY A 16 12.13 22.00 23.32
CA GLY A 16 13.07 20.90 23.47
C GLY A 16 12.62 19.69 22.66
N ARG A 17 13.51 19.26 21.77
CA ARG A 17 13.37 18.07 20.95
C ARG A 17 13.74 16.84 21.80
N ASP A 18 13.18 16.74 23.00
CA ASP A 18 13.21 15.52 23.82
C ASP A 18 11.99 14.68 23.43
N GLY A 19 12.03 14.24 22.17
CA GLY A 19 11.01 13.41 21.55
C GLY A 19 11.19 11.93 21.90
N GLU A 20 11.45 11.62 23.16
CA GLU A 20 11.32 10.26 23.71
C GLU A 20 9.88 10.02 24.21
N THR A 21 8.90 10.65 23.55
CA THR A 21 7.49 10.38 23.79
C THR A 21 7.02 9.24 22.87
N LYS A 22 7.19 8.02 23.39
CA LYS A 22 6.22 6.91 23.29
C LYS A 22 5.75 6.47 21.89
N ARG A 23 6.62 6.42 20.88
CA ARG A 23 6.30 5.68 19.63
C ARG A 23 6.13 4.17 19.86
N HIS A 24 6.69 3.62 20.93
CA HIS A 24 6.71 2.18 21.19
C HIS A 24 5.36 1.59 21.65
N LYS A 25 4.37 2.41 22.06
CA LYS A 25 3.11 1.87 22.60
C LYS A 25 2.00 1.67 21.55
N GLY A 26 2.17 2.21 20.34
CA GLY A 26 1.17 2.13 19.26
C GLY A 26 1.46 1.06 18.19
N THR A 27 2.71 0.60 18.07
CA THR A 27 3.15 -0.32 17.00
C THR A 27 2.53 -1.71 17.15
N LEU A 28 2.53 -2.27 18.36
CA LEU A 28 1.90 -3.55 18.69
C LEU A 28 0.36 -3.52 18.57
N ALA A 29 -0.25 -2.38 18.87
CA ALA A 29 -1.71 -2.21 18.75
C ALA A 29 -2.15 -2.13 17.28
N ALA A 30 -1.33 -1.55 16.39
CA ALA A 30 -1.63 -1.52 14.96
C ALA A 30 -1.59 -2.92 14.33
N ALA A 31 -0.62 -3.76 14.70
CA ALA A 31 -0.54 -5.14 14.22
C ALA A 31 -1.75 -6.00 14.64
N ALA A 32 -2.37 -5.70 15.80
CA ALA A 32 -3.59 -6.36 16.24
C ALA A 32 -4.80 -6.08 15.34
N ASN A 33 -4.84 -4.92 14.67
CA ASN A 33 -5.90 -4.55 13.72
C ASN A 33 -5.81 -5.33 12.40
N GLY A 34 -4.73 -6.07 12.17
CA GLY A 34 -4.53 -6.94 11.01
C GLY A 34 -5.18 -8.32 11.11
N LYS A 35 -5.75 -8.69 12.27
CA LYS A 35 -6.23 -10.07 12.49
C LYS A 35 -7.33 -10.43 11.50
N GLY A 36 -7.12 -11.50 10.74
CA GLY A 36 -8.10 -12.08 9.81
C GLY A 36 -8.04 -11.54 8.38
N HIS A 37 -7.33 -10.44 8.13
CA HIS A 37 -7.20 -9.85 6.80
C HIS A 37 -6.00 -10.39 6.04
N GLY A 38 -6.08 -10.30 4.71
CA GLY A 38 -4.93 -10.53 3.83
C GLY A 38 -3.87 -9.46 3.99
N ALA A 39 -2.61 -9.82 3.76
CA ALA A 39 -1.51 -8.89 3.80
C ALA A 39 -0.38 -9.29 2.85
N VAL A 40 0.56 -8.39 2.67
CA VAL A 40 1.83 -8.65 2.00
C VAL A 40 2.96 -8.27 2.94
N LEU A 41 3.85 -9.22 3.22
CA LEU A 41 5.08 -8.95 3.94
C LEU A 41 6.13 -8.47 2.94
N VAL A 42 6.61 -7.25 3.14
CA VAL A 42 7.62 -6.62 2.31
C VAL A 42 8.91 -6.52 3.10
N THR A 43 9.98 -7.11 2.60
CA THR A 43 11.33 -6.91 3.15
C THR A 43 12.04 -5.81 2.38
N CYS A 44 12.70 -4.91 3.07
CA CYS A 44 13.39 -3.76 2.46
C CYS A 44 14.67 -3.38 3.20
N ASP A 45 15.47 -2.50 2.59
CA ASP A 45 16.64 -1.93 3.23
C ASP A 45 16.27 -1.15 4.51
N LYS A 46 16.97 -1.46 5.61
CA LYS A 46 16.76 -0.90 6.95
C LYS A 46 16.93 0.62 6.98
N ILE A 47 17.75 1.19 6.10
CA ILE A 47 18.01 2.64 6.07
C ILE A 47 16.88 3.39 5.34
N LYS A 48 16.23 2.72 4.38
CA LYS A 48 15.27 3.32 3.45
C LYS A 48 13.85 2.78 3.61
N GLU A 49 13.51 2.33 4.82
CA GLU A 49 12.21 1.72 5.13
C GLU A 49 11.04 2.64 4.77
N ARG A 50 11.06 3.92 5.18
CA ARG A 50 9.97 4.86 4.86
C ARG A 50 9.76 5.06 3.36
N GLN A 51 10.83 5.06 2.57
CA GLN A 51 10.75 5.15 1.11
C GLN A 51 10.17 3.86 0.54
N SER A 52 10.64 2.72 1.03
CA SER A 52 10.17 1.40 0.63
C SER A 52 8.69 1.17 0.93
N VAL A 53 8.18 1.69 2.06
CA VAL A 53 6.75 1.68 2.38
C VAL A 53 5.95 2.45 1.34
N SER A 54 6.41 3.66 0.99
CA SER A 54 5.74 4.49 0.00
C SER A 54 5.74 3.84 -1.37
N ASP A 55 6.88 3.27 -1.79
CA ASP A 55 7.00 2.58 -3.06
C ASP A 55 6.11 1.34 -3.10
N ALA A 56 6.11 0.54 -2.03
CA ALA A 56 5.28 -0.66 -1.95
C ALA A 56 3.79 -0.33 -2.03
N LEU A 57 3.33 0.72 -1.35
CA LEU A 57 1.94 1.17 -1.45
C LEU A 57 1.61 1.65 -2.87
N ASN A 58 2.52 2.36 -3.54
CA ASN A 58 2.31 2.80 -4.91
C ASN A 58 2.20 1.63 -5.88
N ILE A 59 3.12 0.65 -5.78
CA ILE A 59 3.13 -0.57 -6.60
C ILE A 59 1.82 -1.34 -6.41
N LEU A 60 1.39 -1.55 -5.16
CA LEU A 60 0.18 -2.30 -4.85
C LEU A 60 -1.08 -1.58 -5.34
N ASN A 61 -1.16 -0.25 -5.19
CA ASN A 61 -2.29 0.52 -5.69
C ASN A 61 -2.34 0.52 -7.22
N GLU A 62 -1.21 0.71 -7.91
CA GLU A 62 -1.15 0.66 -9.37
C GLU A 62 -1.58 -0.71 -9.92
N ALA A 63 -1.12 -1.79 -9.28
CA ALA A 63 -1.52 -3.14 -9.64
C ALA A 63 -3.00 -3.40 -9.35
N ALA A 64 -3.51 -2.92 -8.20
CA ALA A 64 -4.92 -3.04 -7.86
C ALA A 64 -5.80 -2.31 -8.87
N ASP A 65 -5.46 -1.07 -9.22
CA ASP A 65 -6.23 -0.27 -10.17
C ASP A 65 -6.23 -0.88 -11.59
N ARG A 66 -5.13 -1.52 -11.99
CA ARG A 66 -5.03 -2.20 -13.30
C ARG A 66 -5.80 -3.52 -13.37
N PHE A 67 -5.66 -4.38 -12.37
CA PHE A 67 -6.13 -5.77 -12.43
C PHE A 67 -7.46 -6.00 -11.72
N PHE A 68 -7.76 -5.17 -10.71
CA PHE A 68 -8.98 -5.23 -9.93
C PHE A 68 -9.60 -3.84 -9.85
N PRO A 69 -9.96 -3.22 -11.00
CA PRO A 69 -10.73 -2.00 -10.97
C PRO A 69 -12.00 -2.30 -10.18
N LEU A 70 -12.27 -1.53 -9.13
CA LEU A 70 -13.58 -1.55 -8.50
C LEU A 70 -14.56 -1.17 -9.61
N THR A 71 -15.45 -2.10 -9.97
CA THR A 71 -16.68 -1.78 -10.67
C THR A 71 -17.52 -0.92 -9.73
N GLU A 72 -17.19 0.36 -9.61
CA GLU A 72 -18.17 1.37 -9.32
C GLU A 72 -18.88 1.67 -10.64
N GLU A 73 -20.16 1.33 -10.71
CA GLU A 73 -21.08 1.67 -11.81
C GLU A 73 -21.31 3.19 -11.96
N LEU A 74 -20.31 4.04 -11.69
CA LEU A 74 -20.45 5.50 -11.73
C LEU A 74 -19.14 6.16 -12.16
N ASN A 75 -18.73 5.97 -13.43
CA ASN A 75 -18.10 7.01 -14.25
C ASN A 75 -17.95 6.51 -15.71
N GLU A 76 -19.05 6.07 -16.30
CA GLU A 76 -19.25 6.22 -17.73
C GLU A 76 -19.44 7.70 -18.00
N ASP A 77 -18.37 8.44 -18.28
CA ASP A 77 -18.39 9.63 -19.13
C ASP A 77 -17.00 10.26 -19.19
N LYS A 78 -16.25 9.92 -20.24
CA LYS A 78 -15.67 10.87 -21.22
C LYS A 78 -14.49 10.26 -21.98
N GLU A 79 -14.80 9.33 -22.87
CA GLU A 79 -14.03 9.18 -24.10
C GLU A 79 -14.93 9.56 -25.28
N LYS A 80 -14.82 10.81 -25.76
CA LYS A 80 -15.10 11.17 -27.17
C LYS A 80 -14.22 12.31 -27.66
N ASN A 81 -13.25 11.93 -28.50
CA ASN A 81 -12.84 12.53 -29.77
C ASN A 81 -12.42 14.01 -29.88
N THR A 82 -11.10 14.17 -29.99
CA THR A 82 -10.33 14.71 -31.15
C THR A 82 -10.70 16.03 -31.84
N THR A 83 -9.63 16.84 -32.00
CA THR A 83 -9.26 17.77 -33.10
C THR A 83 -9.98 19.12 -33.27
N ALA A 84 -9.27 20.24 -33.01
CA ALA A 84 -8.66 21.11 -34.04
C ALA A 84 -8.08 22.43 -33.48
N GLU A 85 -6.87 22.76 -33.97
CA GLU A 85 -6.30 24.09 -34.28
C GLU A 85 -5.96 25.15 -33.20
N GLY A 86 -4.77 25.75 -33.36
CA GLY A 86 -4.51 27.14 -32.97
C GLY A 86 -3.41 27.39 -31.92
N ALA A 87 -2.14 27.22 -32.30
CA ALA A 87 -0.91 27.98 -31.96
C ALA A 87 -0.70 28.70 -30.59
N SER A 88 -1.48 28.40 -29.55
CA SER A 88 -1.29 28.79 -28.13
C SER A 88 -1.21 27.55 -27.22
N SER A 89 -0.95 26.41 -27.88
CA SER A 89 -1.55 25.12 -27.53
C SER A 89 -0.72 24.27 -26.56
N VAL A 90 0.58 24.55 -26.39
CA VAL A 90 1.44 23.73 -25.52
C VAL A 90 1.17 24.02 -24.04
N GLN A 91 1.09 25.30 -23.64
CA GLN A 91 0.84 25.68 -22.25
C GLN A 91 -0.54 25.20 -21.77
N LYS A 92 -1.57 25.28 -22.63
CA LYS A 92 -2.93 24.81 -22.33
C LYS A 92 -3.00 23.29 -22.27
N LYS A 93 -2.39 22.57 -23.22
CA LYS A 93 -2.29 21.10 -23.17
C LYS A 93 -1.56 20.61 -21.92
N LEU A 94 -0.47 21.28 -21.53
CA LEU A 94 0.25 20.97 -20.28
C LEU A 94 -0.63 21.23 -19.04
N GLN A 95 -1.39 22.31 -19.01
CA GLN A 95 -2.32 22.59 -17.91
C GLN A 95 -3.45 21.56 -17.85
N GLU A 96 -3.98 21.14 -19.00
CA GLU A 96 -4.98 20.08 -19.12
C GLU A 96 -4.41 18.73 -18.66
N GLU A 97 -3.20 18.35 -19.08
CA GLU A 97 -2.50 17.14 -18.61
C GLU A 97 -2.25 17.18 -17.10
N VAL A 98 -1.82 18.33 -16.55
CA VAL A 98 -1.64 18.50 -15.10
C VAL A 98 -2.96 18.36 -14.36
N ALA A 99 -4.06 18.91 -14.89
CA ALA A 99 -5.38 18.79 -14.29
C ALA A 99 -5.87 17.33 -14.30
N ILE A 100 -5.65 16.59 -15.40
CA ILE A 100 -5.99 15.16 -15.51
C ILE A 100 -5.14 14.33 -14.53
N LEU A 101 -3.84 14.61 -14.40
CA LEU A 101 -2.97 13.93 -13.43
C LEU A 101 -3.37 14.24 -11.99
N GLN A 102 -3.82 15.46 -11.71
CA GLN A 102 -4.34 15.85 -10.40
C GLN A 102 -5.64 15.14 -10.07
N THR A 103 -6.59 15.05 -11.02
CA THR A 103 -7.84 14.31 -10.80
C THR A 103 -7.59 12.81 -10.67
N GLN A 104 -6.67 12.24 -11.45
CA GLN A 104 -6.23 10.85 -11.28
C GLN A 104 -5.56 10.62 -9.91
N ALA A 105 -4.73 11.55 -9.44
CA ALA A 105 -4.11 11.45 -8.11
C ALA A 105 -5.14 11.57 -6.97
N LEU A 106 -6.21 12.34 -7.17
CA LEU A 106 -7.33 12.46 -6.24
C LEU A 106 -8.26 11.24 -6.29
N ASN A 107 -8.43 10.64 -7.47
CA ASN A 107 -9.27 9.46 -7.70
C ASN A 107 -8.55 8.14 -7.41
N ARG A 108 -7.21 8.13 -7.29
CA ARG A 108 -6.49 6.99 -6.74
C ARG A 108 -7.09 6.68 -5.39
N GLN A 109 -7.66 5.49 -5.25
CA GLN A 109 -8.38 5.10 -4.05
C GLN A 109 -7.37 4.90 -2.92
N THR A 110 -7.04 5.99 -2.24
CA THR A 110 -6.13 6.01 -1.11
C THR A 110 -6.83 5.35 0.07
N GLY A 111 -6.44 4.12 0.41
CA GLY A 111 -6.98 3.46 1.59
C GLY A 111 -7.13 1.94 1.51
N ARG A 112 -7.06 1.33 0.32
CA ARG A 112 -7.16 -0.14 0.12
C ARG A 112 -6.08 -0.90 0.88
N PHE A 113 -4.90 -0.28 1.01
CA PHE A 113 -3.77 -0.83 1.73
C PHE A 113 -3.40 0.01 2.93
N THR A 114 -3.01 -0.63 4.03
CA THR A 114 -2.53 0.05 5.25
C THR A 114 -1.20 -0.55 5.68
N PRO A 115 -0.14 0.27 5.80
CA PRO A 115 1.11 -0.21 6.33
C PRO A 115 0.98 -0.43 7.85
N LEU A 116 1.37 -1.61 8.30
CA LEU A 116 1.48 -2.01 9.68
C LEU A 116 2.95 -2.17 10.04
N ASP A 117 3.35 -1.51 11.13
CA ASP A 117 4.68 -1.64 11.69
C ASP A 117 4.77 -2.96 12.47
N THR A 118 5.67 -3.85 12.04
CA THR A 118 5.90 -5.15 12.69
C THR A 118 6.81 -5.03 13.92
N GLY A 119 7.42 -3.86 14.14
CA GLY A 119 8.48 -3.65 15.13
C GLY A 119 9.84 -4.20 14.70
N VAL A 120 9.94 -4.83 13.52
CA VAL A 120 11.18 -5.37 12.96
C VAL A 120 11.69 -4.46 11.84
N LYS A 121 12.88 -3.88 12.02
CA LYS A 121 13.49 -2.99 11.03
C LYS A 121 13.72 -3.69 9.70
N GLY A 122 13.29 -3.06 8.61
CA GLY A 122 13.39 -3.61 7.25
C GLY A 122 12.36 -4.69 6.93
N ALA A 123 11.35 -4.90 7.77
CA ALA A 123 10.22 -5.79 7.51
C ALA A 123 8.90 -5.05 7.77
N VAL A 124 8.21 -4.70 6.69
CA VAL A 124 6.94 -3.97 6.74
C VAL A 124 5.83 -4.91 6.34
N LEU A 125 4.75 -4.90 7.11
CA LEU A 125 3.54 -5.63 6.74
C LEU A 125 2.55 -4.65 6.11
N ILE A 126 1.98 -4.98 4.97
CA ILE A 126 0.95 -4.15 4.32
C ILE A 126 -0.35 -4.92 4.33
N GLN A 127 -1.31 -4.45 5.11
CA GLN A 127 -2.64 -5.04 5.24
C GLN A 127 -3.56 -4.61 4.10
N PHE A 128 -4.35 -5.56 3.61
CA PHE A 128 -5.43 -5.33 2.66
C PHE A 128 -6.69 -5.03 3.48
N LYS A 129 -7.34 -3.89 3.21
CA LYS A 129 -8.63 -3.55 3.84
C LYS A 129 -9.81 -4.17 3.11
N ASP A 130 -9.66 -4.42 1.81
CA ASP A 130 -10.72 -4.95 0.96
C ASP A 130 -10.62 -6.47 0.93
N ASP A 131 -11.62 -7.14 1.50
CA ASP A 131 -11.66 -8.62 1.54
C ASP A 131 -11.90 -9.25 0.15
N ASN A 132 -12.32 -8.45 -0.83
CA ASN A 132 -12.51 -8.89 -2.22
C ASN A 132 -11.18 -9.04 -3.00
N LEU A 133 -10.08 -8.46 -2.50
CA LEU A 133 -8.78 -8.53 -3.15
C LEU A 133 -7.97 -9.70 -2.58
N SER A 134 -7.67 -10.68 -3.42
CA SER A 134 -6.79 -11.78 -3.02
C SER A 134 -5.31 -11.35 -3.11
N PRO A 135 -4.53 -11.43 -2.01
CA PRO A 135 -3.12 -11.03 -2.01
C PRO A 135 -2.26 -11.85 -2.98
N ILE A 136 -2.58 -13.14 -3.13
CA ILE A 136 -1.85 -14.05 -4.01
C ILE A 136 -2.05 -13.64 -5.47
N ALA A 137 -3.28 -13.48 -5.94
CA ALA A 137 -3.52 -13.15 -7.34
C ALA A 137 -2.92 -11.79 -7.73
N LEU A 138 -3.01 -10.80 -6.84
CA LEU A 138 -2.43 -9.48 -7.07
C LEU A 138 -0.90 -9.56 -7.19
N LEU A 139 -0.23 -10.27 -6.28
CA LEU A 139 1.23 -10.44 -6.36
C LEU A 139 1.66 -11.26 -7.57
N THR A 140 0.93 -12.33 -7.91
CA THR A 140 1.22 -13.12 -9.12
C THR A 140 1.19 -12.23 -10.36
N LYS A 141 0.18 -11.36 -10.49
CA LYS A 141 0.07 -10.41 -11.61
C LYS A 141 1.19 -9.37 -11.62
N ILE A 142 1.60 -8.87 -10.45
CA ILE A 142 2.79 -8.00 -10.34
C ILE A 142 4.03 -8.73 -10.85
N PHE A 143 4.27 -9.96 -10.40
CA PHE A 143 5.46 -10.71 -10.80
C PHE A 143 5.44 -11.10 -12.29
N GLU A 144 4.28 -11.45 -12.85
CA GLU A 144 4.10 -11.65 -14.30
C GLU A 144 4.47 -10.38 -15.10
N GLN A 145 4.03 -9.21 -14.63
CA GLN A 145 4.42 -7.94 -15.24
C GLN A 145 5.93 -7.72 -15.16
N VAL A 146 6.52 -7.90 -13.99
CA VAL A 146 7.96 -7.74 -13.79
C VAL A 146 8.76 -8.72 -14.65
N GLU A 147 8.26 -9.95 -14.85
CA GLU A 147 8.87 -10.92 -15.75
C GLU A 147 8.84 -10.44 -17.21
N SER A 148 7.70 -9.87 -17.64
CA SER A 148 7.54 -9.36 -19.01
C SER A 148 8.32 -8.07 -19.29
N THR A 149 8.29 -7.10 -18.38
CA THR A 149 8.94 -5.79 -18.55
C THR A 149 10.40 -5.80 -18.13
N LYS A 150 10.77 -6.71 -17.22
CA LYS A 150 12.07 -6.77 -16.52
C LYS A 150 12.37 -5.51 -15.68
N GLU A 151 11.34 -4.75 -15.34
CA GLU A 151 11.43 -3.53 -14.56
C GLU A 151 10.65 -3.66 -13.26
N PHE A 152 11.24 -3.21 -12.16
CA PHE A 152 10.59 -3.16 -10.87
C PHE A 152 10.71 -1.74 -10.29
N ALA A 153 9.58 -1.20 -9.83
CA ALA A 153 9.46 0.23 -9.50
C ALA A 153 10.17 0.66 -8.20
N SER A 154 10.79 -0.27 -7.44
CA SER A 154 11.54 0.06 -6.23
C SER A 154 12.91 -0.61 -6.19
N ARG A 155 13.94 0.15 -5.80
CA ARG A 155 15.30 -0.37 -5.62
C ARG A 155 15.54 -0.98 -4.24
N PHE A 156 14.75 -0.60 -3.25
CA PHE A 156 15.03 -0.92 -1.84
C PHE A 156 14.24 -2.12 -1.33
N ILE A 157 13.18 -2.50 -2.03
CA ILE A 157 12.39 -3.69 -1.73
C ILE A 157 13.16 -4.91 -2.24
N THR A 158 13.30 -5.91 -1.37
CA THR A 158 14.05 -7.14 -1.66
C THR A 158 13.13 -8.34 -1.89
N ARG A 159 12.03 -8.45 -1.12
CA ARG A 159 11.05 -9.54 -1.27
C ARG A 159 9.65 -9.04 -0.95
N MET A 160 8.67 -9.60 -1.65
CA MET A 160 7.25 -9.45 -1.36
C MET A 160 6.66 -10.84 -1.17
N ILE A 161 6.03 -11.11 -0.03
CA ILE A 161 5.46 -12.40 0.32
C ILE A 161 3.96 -12.21 0.55
N PRO A 162 3.07 -12.83 -0.25
CA PRO A 162 1.64 -12.77 -0.01
C PRO A 162 1.28 -13.60 1.23
N LEU A 163 0.41 -13.05 2.06
CA LEU A 163 -0.16 -13.69 3.24
C LEU A 163 -1.68 -13.66 3.12
N GLU A 164 -2.31 -14.82 3.03
CA GLU A 164 -3.78 -14.89 2.90
C GLU A 164 -4.50 -14.37 4.15
N LYS A 165 -3.95 -14.66 5.33
CA LYS A 165 -4.48 -14.21 6.62
C LYS A 165 -3.35 -13.84 7.56
N VAL A 166 -3.50 -12.72 8.24
CA VAL A 166 -2.61 -12.29 9.32
C VAL A 166 -3.26 -12.58 10.67
N GLY A 167 -2.44 -12.95 11.65
CA GLY A 167 -2.87 -13.23 13.01
C GLY A 167 -1.88 -12.74 14.04
N TYR A 168 -2.29 -12.78 15.30
CA TYR A 168 -1.39 -12.53 16.40
C TYR A 168 -0.40 -13.70 16.56
N ALA A 169 0.77 -13.45 17.15
CA ALA A 169 1.77 -14.47 17.42
C ALA A 169 1.44 -15.26 18.71
N SER A 170 0.22 -15.81 18.82
CA SER A 170 -0.15 -16.74 19.90
C SER A 170 -0.57 -18.09 19.34
N VAL A 171 -0.27 -19.15 20.08
CA VAL A 171 -0.61 -20.53 19.69
C VAL A 171 -2.12 -20.69 19.45
N GLU A 172 -2.94 -20.04 20.27
CA GLU A 172 -4.41 -20.06 20.15
C GLU A 172 -4.88 -19.40 18.86
N SER A 173 -4.42 -18.17 18.58
CA SER A 173 -4.82 -17.45 17.36
C SER A 173 -4.32 -18.13 16.09
N ILE A 174 -3.13 -18.75 16.13
CA ILE A 174 -2.63 -19.56 15.02
C ILE A 174 -3.53 -20.77 14.78
N LYS A 175 -3.93 -21.50 15.84
CA LYS A 175 -4.84 -22.66 15.70
C LYS A 175 -6.20 -22.27 15.15
N GLU A 176 -6.78 -21.16 15.64
CA GLU A 176 -8.05 -20.62 15.17
C GLU A 176 -8.01 -20.25 13.68
N LEU A 177 -6.92 -19.63 13.22
CA LEU A 177 -6.76 -19.20 11.83
C LEU A 177 -6.40 -20.37 10.90
N ALA A 178 -5.49 -21.25 11.32
CA ALA A 178 -4.97 -22.33 10.49
C ALA A 178 -5.97 -23.48 10.32
N ALA A 179 -6.74 -23.83 11.37
CA ALA A 179 -7.69 -24.94 11.31
C ALA A 179 -8.70 -24.85 10.14
N PRO A 180 -9.38 -23.71 9.88
CA PRO A 180 -10.26 -23.59 8.73
C PRO A 180 -9.51 -23.59 7.40
N MET A 181 -8.33 -22.95 7.32
CA MET A 181 -7.53 -22.92 6.09
C MET A 181 -7.08 -24.32 5.67
N ILE A 182 -6.51 -25.09 6.60
CA ILE A 182 -6.05 -26.45 6.35
C ILE A 182 -7.22 -27.33 5.89
N LYS A 183 -8.40 -27.21 6.51
CA LYS A 183 -9.59 -27.97 6.09
C LYS A 183 -10.00 -27.65 4.66
N THR A 184 -9.98 -26.37 4.27
CA THR A 184 -10.33 -25.96 2.90
C THR A 184 -9.33 -26.47 1.88
N HIS A 185 -8.02 -26.28 2.11
CA HIS A 185 -6.99 -26.76 1.19
C HIS A 185 -6.92 -28.28 1.08
N LEU A 186 -7.13 -29.01 2.19
CA LEU A 186 -7.17 -30.47 2.15
C LEU A 186 -8.38 -31.01 1.40
N LYS A 187 -9.52 -30.31 1.43
CA LYS A 187 -10.69 -30.69 0.63
C LYS A 187 -10.42 -30.46 -0.87
N ALA A 188 -9.94 -29.27 -1.22
CA ALA A 188 -9.57 -28.94 -2.60
C ALA A 188 -8.55 -29.95 -3.16
N PHE A 189 -7.51 -30.29 -2.38
CA PHE A 189 -6.52 -31.29 -2.78
C PHE A 189 -7.13 -32.68 -3.02
N LYS A 190 -8.09 -33.11 -2.19
CA LYS A 190 -8.77 -34.40 -2.40
C LYS A 190 -9.66 -34.41 -3.65
N GLU A 191 -10.32 -33.30 -3.93
CA GLU A 191 -11.16 -33.14 -5.12
C GLU A 191 -10.31 -33.15 -6.40
N GLU A 192 -9.15 -32.48 -6.40
CA GLU A 192 -8.18 -32.51 -7.50
C GLU A 192 -7.64 -33.92 -7.77
N GLN A 193 -7.33 -34.69 -6.72
CA GLN A 193 -6.87 -36.08 -6.85
C GLN A 193 -7.95 -37.00 -7.41
N GLN A 194 -9.23 -36.78 -7.04
CA GLN A 194 -10.36 -37.54 -7.59
C GLN A 194 -10.61 -37.19 -9.06
N ALA A 195 -10.50 -35.91 -9.44
CA ALA A 195 -10.67 -35.46 -10.82
C ALA A 195 -9.55 -35.95 -11.76
N CYS A 196 -8.32 -36.13 -11.25
CA CYS A 196 -7.19 -36.65 -12.04
C CYS A 196 -7.17 -38.19 -12.16
N SER A 197 -8.02 -38.88 -11.39
CA SER A 197 -8.16 -40.35 -11.40
C SER A 197 -9.26 -40.88 -12.33
N HIS A 198 -9.94 -39.99 -13.06
CA HIS A 198 -10.91 -40.28 -14.11
C HIS A 198 -10.41 -39.75 -15.46
#